data_AF-A0A5E4EFF8-F1
#
_entry.id   AF-A0A5E4EFF8-F1
#
_cell.length_a   1.000
_cell.length_b   1.000
_cell.length_c   1.000
_cell.angle_alpha   90.00
_cell.angle_beta   90.00
_cell.angle_gamma   90.00
#
_symmetry.space_group_name_H-M   'P 1'
#
loop_
_entity.id
_entity.type
_entity.pdbx_description
1 polymer ?
#
loop_
_entity_poly.entity_id
_entity_poly.type
_entity_poly.pdbx_seq_one_letter_code
_entity_poly.pdbx_strand_id
1 'polypeptide(L)'
;MAQTLAMPLAPSLSVICNGRNPNPLSNSLSFPLRNPNKVGGLSIKCVRVGGVEIPNNKRVEFSLQYVHGIGRTRARTILIDLNMENKITKDLSEEELTIIRDEVSKYMIEGDLRRFNALNIRRLKEIQCYRGIRHIQGLPCRGQRTKNNTRTLKGKRVTVAGKKKAR
;
A
#
# COMPACT_ATOMS: atom_id res chain seq x y z
N MET A 1 -67.52 33.10 13.69
CA MET A 1 -67.93 33.87 14.88
C MET A 1 -68.36 32.88 15.97
N ALA A 2 -68.17 33.23 17.26
CA ALA A 2 -68.30 32.43 18.52
C ALA A 2 -66.95 31.82 19.00
N GLN A 3 -66.22 32.35 20.01
CA GLN A 3 -66.43 32.46 21.48
C GLN A 3 -66.40 31.09 22.20
N THR A 4 -65.29 30.68 22.86
CA THR A 4 -64.88 30.85 24.29
C THR A 4 -65.79 30.20 25.34
N LEU A 5 -65.31 29.17 26.08
CA LEU A 5 -65.60 28.78 27.49
C LEU A 5 -64.48 27.80 27.95
N ALA A 6 -63.52 28.12 28.83
CA ALA A 6 -63.54 28.29 30.30
C ALA A 6 -63.64 26.97 31.13
N MET A 7 -62.58 26.69 31.93
CA MET A 7 -62.44 25.74 33.07
C MET A 7 -63.42 26.14 34.24
N PRO A 8 -63.61 25.46 35.42
CA PRO A 8 -62.62 24.73 36.27
C PRO A 8 -63.10 23.62 37.29
N LEU A 9 -62.10 22.97 37.92
CA LEU A 9 -61.91 22.46 39.31
C LEU A 9 -63.06 21.88 40.19
N ALA A 10 -62.77 20.74 40.87
CA ALA A 10 -63.35 20.32 42.17
C ALA A 10 -62.45 19.24 42.88
N PRO A 11 -62.63 18.88 44.19
CA PRO A 11 -61.58 19.04 45.22
C PRO A 11 -61.35 17.89 46.26
N SER A 12 -60.32 18.07 47.11
CA SER A 12 -60.25 17.84 48.58
C SER A 12 -59.77 16.51 49.23
N LEU A 13 -58.78 16.69 50.16
CA LEU A 13 -58.55 16.06 51.50
C LEU A 13 -58.14 14.56 51.55
N SER A 14 -57.17 14.05 52.32
CA SER A 14 -56.51 14.40 53.61
C SER A 14 -55.38 13.33 53.85
N VAL A 15 -54.24 13.50 54.54
CA VAL A 15 -53.94 13.48 55.99
C VAL A 15 -52.41 13.19 56.14
N ILE A 16 -51.69 14.00 56.95
CA ILE A 16 -50.68 13.69 58.02
C ILE A 16 -49.60 12.60 57.70
N CYS A 17 -48.27 12.74 57.88
CA CYS A 17 -47.47 13.20 59.04
C CYS A 17 -45.98 13.44 58.69
N ASN A 18 -45.36 14.20 59.60
CA ASN A 18 -43.94 14.56 59.75
C ASN A 18 -42.92 13.41 59.76
N GLY A 19 -41.71 13.70 59.29
CA GLY A 19 -40.50 12.90 59.57
C GLY A 19 -39.23 13.54 59.02
N ARG A 20 -38.54 14.34 59.84
CA ARG A 20 -37.14 14.75 59.64
C ARG A 20 -36.24 13.51 59.74
N ASN A 21 -35.28 13.33 58.82
CA ASN A 21 -33.86 13.15 59.15
C ASN A 21 -32.94 12.95 57.91
N PRO A 22 -31.64 13.23 58.05
CA PRO A 22 -30.77 13.79 57.00
C PRO A 22 -29.87 12.75 56.30
N ASN A 23 -29.35 13.12 55.12
CA ASN A 23 -28.05 12.81 54.46
C ASN A 23 -27.19 11.62 54.97
N PRO A 24 -26.45 10.87 54.11
CA PRO A 24 -25.62 11.48 53.06
C PRO A 24 -25.43 10.71 51.74
N LEU A 25 -24.97 11.48 50.76
CA LEU A 25 -24.41 11.08 49.47
C LEU A 25 -23.41 9.92 49.62
N SER A 26 -23.72 8.77 49.04
CA SER A 26 -22.74 7.72 48.73
C SER A 26 -22.31 7.88 47.27
N ASN A 27 -21.15 8.49 47.07
CA ASN A 27 -20.41 8.48 45.81
C ASN A 27 -19.98 7.04 45.50
N SER A 28 -20.70 6.35 44.62
CA SER A 28 -20.18 5.15 43.97
C SER A 28 -19.19 5.57 42.88
N LEU A 29 -17.92 5.69 43.26
CA LEU A 29 -16.81 5.78 42.31
C LEU A 29 -16.72 4.45 41.54
N SER A 30 -17.25 4.42 40.32
CA SER A 30 -16.98 3.35 39.37
C SER A 30 -15.53 3.49 38.88
N PHE A 31 -14.66 2.57 39.32
CA PHE A 31 -13.35 2.43 38.71
C PHE A 31 -13.53 1.97 37.25
N PRO A 32 -12.91 2.64 36.26
CA PRO A 32 -12.89 2.12 34.91
C PRO A 32 -12.07 0.83 34.91
N LEU A 33 -12.63 -0.24 34.35
CA LEU A 33 -11.89 -1.47 34.07
C LEU A 33 -10.60 -1.11 33.34
N ARG A 34 -9.46 -1.46 33.95
CA ARG A 34 -8.14 -1.35 33.35
C ARG A 34 -8.15 -2.23 32.11
N ASN A 35 -8.16 -1.61 30.92
CA ASN A 35 -7.95 -2.32 29.65
C ASN A 35 -6.74 -3.26 29.85
N PRO A 36 -6.86 -4.57 29.54
CA PRO A 36 -5.70 -5.45 29.61
C PRO A 36 -4.62 -4.83 28.72
N ASN A 37 -3.41 -4.79 29.26
CA ASN A 37 -2.24 -4.16 28.65
C ASN A 37 -2.22 -4.49 27.15
N LYS A 38 -2.31 -3.45 26.29
CA LYS A 38 -1.87 -3.58 24.89
C LYS A 38 -0.47 -4.15 24.98
N VAL A 39 -0.31 -5.43 24.66
CA VAL A 39 1.00 -6.07 24.51
C VAL A 39 1.81 -5.10 23.69
N GLY A 40 2.88 -4.56 24.28
CA GLY A 40 3.67 -3.48 23.70
C GLY A 40 3.97 -3.83 22.26
N GLY A 41 3.27 -3.15 21.34
CA GLY A 41 3.13 -3.61 19.98
C GLY A 41 4.51 -3.67 19.35
N LEU A 42 4.88 -4.85 18.85
CA LEU A 42 5.97 -4.97 17.89
C LEU A 42 5.58 -4.08 16.71
N SER A 43 6.19 -2.89 16.65
CA SER A 43 6.00 -1.98 15.52
C SER A 43 6.76 -2.58 14.34
N ILE A 44 6.02 -3.07 13.34
CA ILE A 44 6.60 -3.59 12.10
C ILE A 44 7.28 -2.40 11.39
N LYS A 45 8.60 -2.27 11.56
CA LYS A 45 9.40 -1.17 11.00
C LYS A 45 9.66 -1.34 9.50
N CYS A 46 9.65 -2.57 9.00
CA CYS A 46 9.97 -2.92 7.61
C CYS A 46 9.26 -4.22 7.23
N VAL A 47 8.54 -4.20 6.11
CA VAL A 47 7.96 -5.40 5.50
C VAL A 47 8.89 -5.85 4.37
N ARG A 48 9.52 -7.02 4.51
CA ARG A 48 10.30 -7.64 3.43
C ARG A 48 9.46 -8.72 2.75
N VAL A 49 9.29 -8.59 1.43
CA VAL A 49 8.51 -9.51 0.59
C VAL A 49 9.29 -9.75 -0.69
N GLY A 50 9.45 -11.02 -1.08
CA GLY A 50 10.14 -11.38 -2.33
C GLY A 50 11.62 -11.00 -2.38
N GLY A 51 12.28 -10.84 -1.22
CA GLY A 51 13.70 -10.49 -1.13
C GLY A 51 14.01 -8.99 -1.05
N VAL A 52 13.04 -8.12 -1.31
CA VAL A 52 13.17 -6.65 -1.23
C VAL A 52 12.30 -6.02 -0.14
N GLU A 53 12.78 -4.91 0.39
CA GLU A 53 12.09 -4.11 1.40
C GLU A 53 10.99 -3.26 0.75
N ILE A 54 9.79 -3.38 1.28
CA ILE A 54 8.60 -2.65 0.83
C ILE A 54 8.43 -1.38 1.67
N PRO A 55 8.05 -0.23 1.06
CA PRO A 55 7.73 0.98 1.83
C PRO A 55 6.42 0.84 2.62
N ASN A 56 6.49 1.06 3.94
CA ASN A 56 5.34 0.88 4.82
C ASN A 56 4.25 1.97 4.67
N ASN A 57 4.58 3.17 4.19
CA ASN A 57 3.66 4.32 4.16
C ASN A 57 2.69 4.34 2.95
N LYS A 58 2.57 3.25 2.19
CA LYS A 58 1.77 3.20 0.96
C LYS A 58 0.70 2.11 1.03
N ARG A 59 -0.32 2.24 0.18
CA ARG A 59 -1.32 1.18 -0.02
C ARG A 59 -0.67 -0.07 -0.59
N VAL A 60 -1.15 -1.25 -0.22
CA VAL A 60 -0.54 -2.53 -0.60
C VAL A 60 -0.35 -2.67 -2.11
N GLU A 61 -1.34 -2.28 -2.92
CA GLU A 61 -1.27 -2.33 -4.40
C GLU A 61 -0.01 -1.66 -4.98
N PHE A 62 0.35 -0.47 -4.48
CA PHE A 62 1.51 0.29 -4.95
C PHE A 62 2.80 -0.15 -4.27
N SER A 63 2.67 -0.72 -3.08
CA SER A 63 3.80 -1.18 -2.26
C SER A 63 4.42 -2.43 -2.88
N LEU A 64 3.59 -3.35 -3.39
CA LEU A 64 4.04 -4.55 -4.10
C LEU A 64 4.77 -4.23 -5.42
N GLN A 65 4.48 -3.10 -6.07
CA GLN A 65 5.09 -2.72 -7.35
C GLN A 65 6.60 -2.37 -7.24
N TYR A 66 7.13 -2.22 -6.03
CA TYR A 66 8.55 -2.03 -5.81
C TYR A 66 9.37 -3.30 -6.11
N VAL A 67 8.74 -4.47 -6.00
CA VAL A 67 9.37 -5.75 -6.33
C VAL A 67 9.47 -5.86 -7.85
N HIS A 68 10.69 -5.99 -8.38
CA HIS A 68 10.90 -6.09 -9.82
C HIS A 68 10.27 -7.40 -10.35
N GLY A 69 9.27 -7.24 -11.22
CA GLY A 69 8.46 -8.36 -11.73
C GLY A 69 6.99 -8.25 -11.36
N ILE A 70 6.65 -7.46 -10.35
CA ILE A 70 5.27 -7.17 -9.97
C ILE A 70 4.86 -5.81 -10.56
N GLY A 71 3.95 -5.86 -11.53
CA GLY A 71 3.33 -4.66 -12.11
C GLY A 71 1.96 -4.38 -11.51
N ARG A 72 1.27 -3.35 -12.03
CA ARG A 72 -0.09 -2.97 -11.59
C ARG A 72 -1.09 -4.13 -11.70
N THR A 73 -1.05 -4.87 -12.81
CA THR A 73 -1.94 -6.01 -13.05
C THR A 73 -1.72 -7.11 -12.01
N ARG A 74 -0.46 -7.56 -11.86
CA ARG A 74 -0.12 -8.63 -10.90
C ARG A 74 -0.45 -8.23 -9.45
N ALA A 75 -0.16 -7.00 -9.06
CA ALA A 75 -0.49 -6.51 -7.71
C ALA A 75 -2.00 -6.57 -7.43
N ARG A 76 -2.84 -6.19 -8.40
CA ARG A 76 -4.31 -6.29 -8.27
C ARG A 76 -4.78 -7.74 -8.23
N THR A 77 -4.23 -8.59 -9.11
CA THR A 77 -4.57 -10.01 -9.15
C THR A 77 -4.29 -10.67 -7.81
N ILE A 78 -3.09 -10.46 -7.23
CA ILE A 78 -2.73 -10.98 -5.90
C ILE A 78 -3.72 -10.54 -4.82
N LEU A 79 -4.15 -9.28 -4.84
CA LEU A 79 -5.12 -8.78 -3.86
C LEU A 79 -6.51 -9.39 -4.02
N ILE A 80 -6.94 -9.62 -5.27
CA ILE A 80 -8.22 -10.26 -5.58
C ILE A 80 -8.17 -11.74 -5.18
N ASP A 81 -7.10 -12.45 -5.52
CA ASP A 81 -6.95 -13.88 -5.24
C ASP A 81 -6.94 -14.15 -3.72
N LEU A 82 -6.35 -13.24 -2.95
CA LEU A 82 -6.31 -13.29 -1.49
C LEU A 82 -7.55 -12.68 -0.81
N ASN A 83 -8.48 -12.11 -1.58
CA ASN A 83 -9.65 -11.36 -1.09
C ASN A 83 -9.28 -10.30 -0.03
N MET A 84 -8.13 -9.63 -0.19
CA MET A 84 -7.67 -8.61 0.75
C MET A 84 -8.08 -7.20 0.31
N GLU A 85 -8.43 -6.38 1.29
CA GLU A 85 -8.72 -4.97 1.05
C GLU A 85 -7.46 -4.13 0.85
N ASN A 86 -7.61 -3.00 0.14
CA ASN A 86 -6.55 -2.04 -0.13
C ASN A 86 -6.19 -1.19 1.11
N LYS A 87 -5.63 -1.83 2.14
CA LYS A 87 -5.13 -1.19 3.37
C LYS A 87 -3.78 -0.50 3.16
N ILE A 88 -3.34 0.25 4.15
CA ILE A 88 -1.97 0.79 4.21
C ILE A 88 -1.06 -0.32 4.75
N THR A 89 0.13 -0.50 4.17
CA THR A 89 1.08 -1.59 4.49
C THR A 89 1.46 -1.70 5.98
N LYS A 90 1.35 -0.60 6.75
CA LYS A 90 1.55 -0.60 8.21
C LYS A 90 0.49 -1.36 8.99
N ASP A 91 -0.73 -1.37 8.49
CA ASP A 91 -1.90 -1.85 9.21
C ASP A 91 -2.18 -3.34 8.95
N LEU A 92 -1.26 -4.02 8.23
CA LEU A 92 -1.38 -5.42 7.85
C LEU A 92 -1.03 -6.30 9.03
N SER A 93 -1.80 -7.38 9.21
CA SER A 93 -1.47 -8.39 10.21
C SER A 93 -0.27 -9.24 9.75
N GLU A 94 0.41 -9.88 10.70
CA GLU A 94 1.55 -10.76 10.39
C GLU A 94 1.14 -11.99 9.57
N GLU A 95 -0.10 -12.45 9.76
CA GLU A 95 -0.71 -13.53 8.98
C GLU A 95 -0.92 -13.11 7.52
N GLU A 96 -1.54 -11.94 7.29
CA GLU A 96 -1.73 -11.35 5.95
C GLU A 96 -0.38 -11.20 5.22
N LEU A 97 0.67 -10.77 5.95
CA LEU A 97 2.03 -10.64 5.38
C LEU A 97 2.64 -11.97 4.95
N THR A 98 2.40 -13.04 5.71
CA THR A 98 2.91 -14.38 5.38
C THR A 98 2.23 -14.91 4.14
N ILE A 99 0.92 -14.78 4.05
CA ILE A 99 0.12 -15.15 2.89
C ILE A 99 0.57 -14.39 1.63
N ILE A 100 0.82 -13.08 1.75
CA ILE A 100 1.35 -12.27 0.64
C ILE A 100 2.72 -12.78 0.18
N ARG A 101 3.61 -13.16 1.10
CA ARG A 101 4.94 -13.69 0.75
C ARG A 101 4.82 -15.00 -0.02
N ASP A 102 3.92 -15.87 0.39
CA ASP A 102 3.73 -17.18 -0.23
C ASP A 102 3.15 -17.03 -1.65
N GLU A 103 2.17 -16.14 -1.84
CA GLU A 103 1.64 -15.83 -3.18
C GLU A 103 2.67 -15.17 -4.09
N VAL A 104 3.41 -14.20 -3.56
CA VAL A 104 4.44 -13.50 -4.34
C VAL A 104 5.54 -14.47 -4.79
N SER A 105 5.93 -15.43 -3.93
CA SER A 105 6.96 -16.44 -4.23
C SER A 105 6.62 -17.37 -5.41
N LYS A 106 5.34 -17.49 -5.79
CA LYS A 106 4.93 -18.27 -6.98
C LYS A 106 5.34 -17.60 -8.29
N TYR A 107 5.56 -16.29 -8.29
CA TYR A 107 5.97 -15.55 -9.48
C TYR A 107 7.49 -15.48 -9.58
N MET A 108 7.99 -15.44 -10.82
CA MET A 108 9.40 -15.11 -11.07
C MET A 108 9.67 -13.66 -10.65
N ILE A 109 10.64 -13.46 -9.77
CA ILE A 109 10.97 -12.14 -9.18
C ILE A 109 12.43 -11.79 -9.43
N GLU A 110 12.72 -10.49 -9.48
CA GLU A 110 14.06 -9.88 -9.40
C GLU A 110 15.17 -10.64 -10.11
N GLY A 111 15.97 -11.40 -9.34
CA GLY A 111 17.14 -12.12 -9.81
C GLY A 111 16.79 -13.08 -10.92
N ASP A 112 15.70 -13.82 -10.78
CA ASP A 112 15.25 -14.82 -11.75
C ASP A 112 14.83 -14.14 -13.05
N LEU A 113 14.04 -13.08 -12.98
CA LEU A 113 13.64 -12.32 -14.17
C LEU A 113 14.83 -11.62 -14.85
N ARG A 114 15.76 -11.07 -14.07
CA ARG A 114 16.98 -10.44 -14.60
C ARG A 114 17.86 -11.47 -15.29
N ARG A 115 18.07 -12.63 -14.67
CA ARG A 115 18.84 -13.75 -15.24
C ARG A 115 18.15 -14.28 -16.50
N PHE A 116 16.84 -14.51 -16.46
CA PHE A 116 16.07 -14.97 -17.61
C PHE A 116 16.20 -14.02 -18.81
N ASN A 117 16.02 -12.72 -18.58
CA ASN A 117 16.18 -11.71 -19.62
C ASN A 117 17.62 -11.60 -20.13
N ALA A 118 18.61 -11.66 -19.24
CA ALA A 118 20.02 -11.64 -19.60
C ALA A 118 20.40 -12.86 -20.47
N LEU A 119 19.92 -14.05 -20.12
CA LEU A 119 20.11 -15.28 -20.90
C LEU A 119 19.46 -15.15 -22.29
N ASN A 120 18.25 -14.60 -22.37
CA ASN A 120 17.59 -14.39 -23.66
C ASN A 120 18.35 -13.39 -24.55
N ILE A 121 18.85 -12.29 -23.98
CA ILE A 121 19.67 -11.32 -24.72
C ILE A 121 20.99 -11.97 -25.15
N ARG A 122 21.64 -12.72 -24.26
CA ARG A 122 22.89 -13.44 -24.55
C ARG A 122 22.69 -14.44 -25.70
N ARG A 123 21.62 -15.23 -25.66
CA ARG A 123 21.21 -16.13 -26.74
C ARG A 123 21.07 -15.39 -28.07
N LEU A 124 20.41 -14.22 -28.10
CA LEU A 124 20.28 -13.44 -29.34
C LEU A 124 21.63 -12.97 -29.88
N LYS A 125 22.57 -12.60 -29.00
CA LYS A 125 23.93 -12.20 -29.39
C LYS A 125 24.72 -13.38 -29.97
N GLU A 126 24.64 -14.55 -29.34
CA GLU A 126 25.32 -15.78 -29.77
C GLU A 126 24.80 -16.28 -31.12
N ILE A 127 23.49 -16.17 -31.38
CA ILE A 127 22.88 -16.51 -32.69
C ILE A 127 23.35 -15.58 -33.82
N GLN A 128 23.83 -14.38 -33.50
CA GLN A 128 24.22 -13.35 -34.48
C GLN A 128 23.10 -12.89 -35.42
N CYS A 129 21.82 -13.01 -35.01
CA CYS A 129 20.72 -12.46 -35.77
C CYS A 129 20.73 -10.92 -35.75
N TYR A 130 19.98 -10.27 -36.66
CA TYR A 130 19.89 -8.80 -36.72
C TYR A 130 19.63 -8.18 -35.34
N ARG A 131 18.66 -8.69 -34.58
CA ARG A 131 18.36 -8.20 -33.22
C ARG A 131 19.56 -8.32 -32.28
N GLY A 132 20.28 -9.44 -32.32
CA GLY A 132 21.50 -9.67 -31.55
C GLY A 132 22.58 -8.63 -31.86
N ILE A 133 22.85 -8.41 -33.15
CA ILE A 133 23.81 -7.40 -33.61
C ILE A 133 23.43 -6.01 -33.10
N ARG A 134 22.15 -5.63 -33.13
CA ARG A 134 21.67 -4.35 -32.57
C ARG A 134 21.88 -4.23 -31.06
N HIS A 135 21.67 -5.32 -30.32
CA HIS A 135 21.95 -5.38 -28.88
C HIS A 135 23.45 -5.28 -28.56
N ILE A 136 24.34 -5.76 -29.43
CA ILE A 136 25.79 -5.58 -29.29
C ILE A 136 26.18 -4.13 -29.59
N GLN A 137 25.64 -3.56 -30.67
CA GLN A 137 25.94 -2.19 -31.12
C GLN A 137 25.31 -1.08 -30.27
N GLY A 138 24.42 -1.42 -29.34
CA GLY A 138 23.68 -0.40 -28.57
C GLY A 138 22.76 0.45 -29.46
N LEU A 139 22.01 -0.21 -30.37
CA LEU A 139 21.01 0.43 -31.23
C LEU A 139 19.63 -0.22 -31.04
N PRO A 140 18.53 0.51 -31.28
CA PRO A 140 17.19 -0.07 -31.18
C PRO A 140 16.99 -1.19 -32.22
N CYS A 141 16.27 -2.23 -31.79
CA CYS A 141 16.00 -3.44 -32.56
C CYS A 141 14.56 -3.51 -33.14
N ARG A 142 13.67 -2.58 -32.76
CA ARG A 142 12.24 -2.57 -33.15
C ARG A 142 11.93 -1.76 -34.43
N GLY A 143 12.89 -1.66 -35.36
CA GLY A 143 12.69 -0.90 -36.61
C GLY A 143 12.68 0.63 -36.48
N GLN A 144 13.06 1.16 -35.32
CA GLN A 144 13.14 2.60 -35.09
C GLN A 144 14.29 3.23 -35.90
N ARG A 145 14.05 4.42 -36.50
CA ARG A 145 15.08 5.16 -37.24
C ARG A 145 16.19 5.64 -36.30
N THR A 146 17.45 5.32 -36.61
CA THR A 146 18.59 5.58 -35.72
C THR A 146 19.36 6.87 -35.95
N LYS A 147 18.96 7.64 -36.98
CA LYS A 147 19.59 8.91 -37.35
C LYS A 147 19.33 10.01 -36.32
N ASN A 148 18.09 10.15 -35.86
CA ASN A 148 17.66 11.27 -35.01
C ASN A 148 17.48 10.85 -33.54
N ASN A 149 16.43 10.06 -33.24
CA ASN A 149 15.92 9.85 -31.89
C ASN A 149 16.28 8.47 -31.34
N THR A 150 17.46 8.35 -30.71
CA THR A 150 17.93 7.08 -30.12
C THR A 150 18.72 7.25 -28.81
N ARG A 151 18.54 8.39 -28.13
CA ARG A 151 19.40 8.77 -27.00
C ARG A 151 19.18 7.95 -25.73
N THR A 152 17.98 7.46 -25.48
CA THR A 152 17.70 6.57 -24.33
C THR A 152 18.56 5.31 -24.35
N LEU A 153 18.89 4.80 -25.55
CA LEU A 153 19.68 3.58 -25.72
C LEU A 153 21.16 3.85 -26.04
N LYS A 154 21.48 4.88 -26.84
CA LYS A 154 22.87 5.29 -27.14
C LYS A 154 23.58 6.01 -25.98
N GLY A 155 22.84 6.51 -25.00
CA GLY A 155 23.37 7.36 -23.93
C GLY A 155 23.61 8.83 -24.33
N LYS A 156 24.24 9.57 -23.41
CA LYS A 156 24.56 11.00 -23.56
C LYS A 156 25.54 11.21 -24.73
N ARG A 157 25.49 12.39 -25.37
CA ARG A 157 26.46 12.74 -26.41
C ARG A 157 27.84 12.87 -25.77
N VAL A 158 28.72 11.93 -26.09
CA VAL A 158 30.15 12.09 -25.79
C VAL A 158 30.67 13.17 -26.74
N THR A 159 31.07 14.31 -26.20
CA THR A 159 31.81 15.32 -26.95
C THR A 159 33.18 14.76 -27.25
N VAL A 160 33.52 14.62 -28.53
CA VAL A 160 34.89 14.29 -28.92
C VAL A 160 35.77 15.45 -28.46
N ALA A 161 36.72 15.16 -27.56
CA ALA A 161 37.72 16.14 -27.13
C ALA A 161 38.42 16.71 -28.37
N GLY A 162 38.40 18.04 -28.53
CA GLY A 162 39.03 18.72 -29.66
C GLY A 162 38.09 19.27 -30.76
N LYS A 163 36.77 19.02 -30.72
CA LYS A 163 35.85 19.73 -31.62
C LYS A 163 35.54 21.13 -31.09
N LYS A 164 36.23 22.14 -31.65
CA LYS A 164 35.92 23.57 -31.46
C LYS A 164 34.43 23.77 -31.73
N LYS A 165 33.72 24.35 -30.77
CA LYS A 165 32.31 24.73 -30.92
C LYS A 165 32.26 25.76 -32.05
N ALA A 166 31.76 25.38 -33.23
CA ALA A 166 31.46 26.35 -34.27
C ALA A 166 30.43 27.32 -33.68
N ARG A 167 30.79 28.61 -33.64
CA ARG A 167 29.86 29.68 -33.29
C ARG A 167 28.83 29.83 -34.41
#